data_AF-A0AAE0KSS7-F1
#
_entry.id   AF-A0AAE0KSS7-F1
#
_cell.length_a   1.000
_cell.length_b   1.000
_cell.length_c   1.000
_cell.angle_alpha   90.00
_cell.angle_beta   90.00
_cell.angle_gamma   90.00
#
_symmetry.space_group_name_H-M   'P 1'
#
loop_
_entity.id
_entity.type
_entity.pdbx_description
1 polymer ?
#
loop_
_entity_poly.entity_id
_entity_poly.type
_entity_poly.pdbx_seq_one_letter_code
_entity_poly.pdbx_strand_id
1 'polypeptide(L)'
;ALEQASSTGNLDGFGAHVHALIGRATELYDEETQFFDPAVRTTKREEMVQKVMRMWLPAFTHQMEVLREQCFATFQAALSEATSATSCNFMDAVSTAKDQSLGPFVSGSSEMLIPGSDWEDEVQRMRKELEKEIASLITQTRTKRMEAVLKASVKSLTDAVVPSVSTLMDDALPDMWPTLRNVMRTTMEGKRDSLGVALSSYSPEAGELAGMQETLVLEAREAVQARVLEASNSVVLRMRERFNQVFHKDENGLPRTWDVNVDIAGISKKGKLEAAQVLALFAVSMMDEPEDGAENATSTVCSTLAALAEPAQTQGDVSDTLWGWWPLRGCAWRAGGDTRDGTEPGDVIDTLWGWPLRDARGGPGDARDGAEPGDVSRESSGDSATLGRSLSLGSQFAMATWPGVDESVTLLSPARCRELWRSFDSEVMVYITQAVAAQVKPSL
;
A
#
# COMPACT_ATOMS: atom_id res chain seq x y z
N ALA A 1 23.22 58.47 15.72
CA ALA A 1 23.03 58.53 14.25
C ALA A 1 23.46 57.22 13.60
N LEU A 2 24.76 56.87 13.61
CA LEU A 2 25.24 55.60 13.05
C LEU A 2 24.71 54.35 13.78
N GLU A 3 24.63 54.34 15.11
CA GLU A 3 24.00 53.24 15.86
C GLU A 3 22.51 53.07 15.52
N GLN A 4 21.79 54.19 15.34
CA GLN A 4 20.39 54.19 14.92
C GLN A 4 20.23 53.71 13.46
N ALA A 5 21.16 54.10 12.58
CA ALA A 5 21.18 53.69 11.19
C ALA A 5 21.55 52.20 11.07
N SER A 6 22.46 51.68 11.91
CA SER A 6 22.78 50.27 11.96
C SER A 6 21.62 49.43 12.49
N SER A 7 20.81 49.98 13.41
CA SER A 7 19.63 49.26 13.94
C SER A 7 18.42 49.22 12.99
N THR A 8 18.49 49.87 11.82
CA THR A 8 17.34 49.98 10.88
C THR A 8 17.58 49.32 9.53
N GLY A 9 18.80 48.88 9.22
CA GLY A 9 19.12 48.17 7.97
C GLY A 9 20.61 47.94 7.77
N ASN A 10 20.98 47.29 6.65
CA ASN A 10 22.38 47.07 6.28
C ASN A 10 23.06 48.41 5.94
N LEU A 11 24.20 48.70 6.57
CA LEU A 11 24.98 49.91 6.33
C LEU A 11 26.15 49.60 5.39
N ASP A 12 26.03 50.07 4.15
CA ASP A 12 27.13 49.97 3.18
C ASP A 12 28.40 50.63 3.73
N GLY A 13 29.49 49.85 3.72
CA GLY A 13 30.78 50.30 4.21
C GLY A 13 30.85 50.51 5.73
N PHE A 14 30.06 49.80 6.53
CA PHE A 14 30.10 49.85 8.00
C PHE A 14 31.55 49.79 8.55
N GLY A 15 32.33 48.78 8.16
CA GLY A 15 33.70 48.61 8.65
C GLY A 15 34.61 49.79 8.33
N ALA A 16 34.53 50.31 7.10
CA ALA A 16 35.27 51.50 6.67
C ALA A 16 34.87 52.76 7.46
N HIS A 17 33.58 52.95 7.74
CA HIS A 17 33.08 54.10 8.51
C HIS A 17 33.55 54.05 9.97
N VAL A 18 33.45 52.89 10.63
CA VAL A 18 33.90 52.74 12.01
C VAL A 18 35.43 52.86 12.09
N HIS A 19 36.17 52.28 11.13
CA HIS A 19 37.62 52.44 11.05
C HIS A 19 38.03 53.93 10.93
N ALA A 20 37.36 54.70 10.05
CA ALA A 20 37.61 56.14 9.91
C ALA A 20 37.26 56.96 11.16
N LEU A 21 36.22 56.57 11.90
CA LEU A 21 35.87 57.19 13.19
C LEU A 21 36.93 56.93 14.24
N ILE A 22 37.44 55.69 14.32
CA ILE A 22 38.53 55.33 15.24
C ILE A 22 39.79 56.10 14.86
N GLY A 23 40.13 56.19 13.57
CA GLY A 23 41.26 56.98 13.08
C GLY A 23 41.21 58.43 13.56
N ARG A 24 40.07 59.12 13.33
CA ARG A 24 39.86 60.50 13.81
C ARG A 24 39.95 60.62 15.34
N ALA A 25 39.38 59.68 16.08
CA ALA A 25 39.45 59.70 17.54
C ALA A 25 40.89 59.53 18.03
N THR A 26 41.68 58.68 17.37
CA THR A 26 43.10 58.50 17.70
C THR A 26 43.95 59.71 17.33
N GLU A 27 43.71 60.37 16.19
CA GLU A 27 44.42 61.59 15.80
C GLU A 27 44.22 62.71 16.83
N LEU A 28 42.96 62.97 17.22
CA LEU A 28 42.64 63.99 18.25
C LEU A 28 43.27 63.66 19.60
N TYR A 29 43.26 62.39 19.99
CA TYR A 29 43.93 61.95 21.21
C TYR A 29 45.44 62.20 21.15
N ASP A 30 46.08 61.85 20.02
CA ASP A 30 47.52 61.97 19.83
C ASP A 30 47.98 63.45 19.82
N GLU A 31 47.16 64.36 19.27
CA GLU A 31 47.38 65.82 19.31
C GLU A 31 47.31 66.40 20.73
N GLU A 32 46.25 66.08 21.48
CA GLU A 32 46.03 66.58 22.85
C GLU A 32 47.05 66.02 23.85
N THR A 33 47.54 64.80 23.61
CA THR A 33 48.43 64.10 24.54
C THR A 33 49.91 64.18 24.17
N GLN A 34 50.28 64.96 23.16
CA GLN A 34 51.65 65.03 22.63
C GLN A 34 52.73 65.39 23.66
N PHE A 35 52.37 66.11 24.74
CA PHE A 35 53.30 66.55 25.78
C PHE A 35 53.37 65.62 27.00
N PHE A 36 52.60 64.53 27.03
CA PHE A 36 52.58 63.58 28.14
C PHE A 36 53.64 62.47 27.98
N ASP A 37 53.82 61.68 29.04
CA ASP A 37 54.73 60.54 29.02
C ASP A 37 54.38 59.55 27.89
N PRO A 38 55.35 59.14 27.04
CA PRO A 38 55.09 58.27 25.90
C PRO A 38 54.50 56.90 26.26
N ALA A 39 54.94 56.29 27.37
CA ALA A 39 54.48 54.97 27.78
C ALA A 39 53.04 55.03 28.30
N VAL A 40 52.72 56.06 29.09
CA VAL A 40 51.36 56.30 29.59
C VAL A 40 50.41 56.60 28.43
N ARG A 41 50.81 57.46 27.48
CA ARG A 41 50.00 57.80 26.31
C ARG A 41 49.67 56.58 25.47
N THR A 42 50.64 55.73 25.18
CA THR A 42 50.42 54.51 24.37
C THR A 42 49.41 53.58 25.04
N THR A 43 49.59 53.35 26.35
CA THR A 43 48.68 52.50 27.14
C THR A 43 47.25 53.07 27.14
N LYS A 44 47.10 54.38 27.35
CA LYS A 44 45.79 55.04 27.39
C LYS A 44 45.13 55.14 26.01
N ARG A 45 45.91 55.25 24.94
CA ARG A 45 45.43 55.14 23.55
C ARG A 45 44.83 53.77 23.27
N GLU A 46 45.51 52.69 23.66
CA GLU A 46 45.02 51.32 23.51
C GLU A 46 43.73 51.08 24.30
N GLU A 47 43.68 51.52 25.56
CA GLU A 47 42.46 51.45 26.40
C GLU A 47 41.28 52.18 25.75
N MET A 48 41.52 53.37 25.17
CA MET A 48 40.50 54.14 24.46
C MET A 48 39.99 53.39 23.23
N VAL A 49 40.90 52.87 22.38
CA VAL A 49 40.53 52.12 21.18
C VAL A 49 39.70 50.89 21.53
N GLN A 50 40.12 50.10 22.54
CA GLN A 50 39.34 48.95 23.00
C GLN A 50 37.95 49.33 23.50
N LYS A 51 37.83 50.45 24.23
CA LYS A 51 36.53 50.94 24.69
C LYS A 51 35.62 51.36 23.54
N VAL A 52 36.17 52.00 22.52
CA VAL A 52 35.43 52.34 21.30
C VAL A 52 35.01 51.07 20.56
N MET A 53 35.90 50.09 20.36
CA MET A 53 35.55 48.81 19.71
C MET A 53 34.39 48.11 20.45
N ARG A 54 34.44 48.02 21.79
CA ARG A 54 33.36 47.41 22.57
C ARG A 54 32.02 48.14 22.43
N MET A 55 32.03 49.45 22.20
CA MET A 55 30.81 50.24 21.94
C MET A 55 30.17 49.87 20.61
N TRP A 56 30.98 49.58 19.59
CA TRP A 56 30.49 49.24 18.24
C TRP A 56 30.16 47.76 18.05
N LEU A 57 30.61 46.88 18.96
CA LEU A 57 30.35 45.44 18.88
C LEU A 57 28.85 45.09 18.72
N PRO A 58 27.89 45.65 19.47
CA PRO A 58 26.47 45.35 19.27
C PRO A 58 25.96 45.72 17.88
N ALA A 59 26.42 46.85 17.33
CA ALA A 59 26.07 47.27 15.97
C ALA A 59 26.66 46.32 14.93
N PHE A 60 27.93 45.92 15.10
CA PHE A 60 28.58 44.92 14.25
C PHE A 60 27.84 43.57 14.26
N THR A 61 27.52 43.04 15.43
CA THR A 61 26.79 41.76 15.56
C THR A 61 25.45 41.83 14.84
N HIS A 62 24.71 42.93 15.01
CA HIS A 62 23.43 43.11 14.33
C HIS A 62 23.58 43.19 12.80
N GLN A 63 24.58 43.90 12.28
CA GLN A 63 24.86 43.93 10.84
C GLN A 63 25.22 42.55 10.28
N MET A 64 26.00 41.76 11.04
CA MET A 64 26.33 40.38 10.71
C MET A 64 25.10 39.46 10.72
N GLU A 65 24.16 39.65 11.65
CA GLU A 65 22.88 38.93 11.68
C GLU A 65 22.04 39.23 10.44
N VAL A 66 21.91 40.52 10.08
CA VAL A 66 21.19 40.95 8.86
C VAL A 66 21.82 40.34 7.61
N LEU A 67 23.14 40.37 7.48
CA LEU A 67 23.85 39.75 6.35
C LEU A 67 23.60 38.24 6.29
N ARG A 68 23.64 37.55 7.43
CA ARG A 68 23.36 36.11 7.54
C ARG A 68 21.96 35.78 7.05
N GLU A 69 20.95 36.51 7.54
CA GLU A 69 19.55 36.32 7.15
C GLU A 69 19.33 36.54 5.64
N GLN A 70 19.97 37.57 5.07
CA GLN A 70 19.93 37.83 3.63
C GLN A 70 20.57 36.70 2.82
N CYS A 71 21.73 36.18 3.25
CA CYS A 71 22.40 35.07 2.59
C CYS A 71 21.56 33.79 2.67
N PHE A 72 20.94 33.51 3.82
CA PHE A 72 20.04 32.36 3.99
C PHE A 72 18.77 32.49 3.12
N ALA A 73 18.15 33.67 3.06
CA ALA A 73 17.00 33.92 2.20
C ALA A 73 17.36 33.76 0.70
N THR A 74 18.55 34.22 0.30
CA THR A 74 19.07 34.03 -1.06
C THR A 74 19.26 32.55 -1.39
N PHE A 75 19.84 31.78 -0.46
CA PHE A 75 19.97 30.34 -0.60
C PHE A 75 18.61 29.64 -0.75
N GLN A 76 17.64 30.01 0.10
CA GLN A 76 16.30 29.45 0.06
C GLN A 76 15.61 29.71 -1.27
N ALA A 77 15.69 30.94 -1.77
CA ALA A 77 15.13 31.33 -3.07
C ALA A 77 15.79 30.54 -4.22
N ALA A 78 17.12 30.53 -4.29
CA ALA A 78 17.87 29.82 -5.32
C ALA A 78 17.58 28.31 -5.33
N LEU A 79 17.53 27.67 -4.15
CA LEU A 79 17.21 26.25 -4.05
C LEU A 79 15.76 25.96 -4.48
N SER A 80 14.81 26.81 -4.09
CA SER A 80 13.40 26.64 -4.47
C SER A 80 13.18 26.77 -5.97
N GLU A 81 13.85 27.73 -6.61
CA GLU A 81 13.80 27.96 -8.05
C GLU A 81 14.42 26.80 -8.81
N ALA A 82 15.65 26.42 -8.46
CA ALA A 82 16.37 25.35 -9.12
C ALA A 82 15.59 24.03 -9.04
N THR A 83 15.03 23.69 -7.86
CA THR A 83 14.27 22.44 -7.67
C THR A 83 12.88 22.45 -8.30
N SER A 84 12.39 23.60 -8.78
CA SER A 84 11.13 23.68 -9.53
C SER A 84 11.30 23.30 -11.00
N ALA A 85 12.53 23.33 -11.52
CA ALA A 85 12.83 22.89 -12.89
C ALA A 85 12.70 21.36 -13.04
N THR A 86 12.09 20.90 -14.14
CA THR A 86 11.79 19.49 -14.38
C THR A 86 13.01 18.59 -14.56
N SER A 87 14.19 19.14 -14.86
CA SER A 87 15.40 18.39 -15.23
C SER A 87 16.64 18.70 -14.38
N CYS A 88 16.52 19.43 -13.27
CA CYS A 88 17.71 19.76 -12.48
C CYS A 88 18.23 18.53 -11.71
N ASN A 89 19.55 18.33 -11.73
CA ASN A 89 20.20 17.48 -10.75
C ASN A 89 20.19 18.20 -9.39
N PHE A 90 19.67 17.55 -8.34
CA PHE A 90 19.52 18.17 -7.03
C PHE A 90 20.87 18.59 -6.43
N MET A 91 21.93 17.81 -6.61
CA MET A 91 23.26 18.16 -6.10
C MET A 91 23.85 19.38 -6.79
N ASP A 92 23.67 19.52 -8.10
CA ASP A 92 24.12 20.69 -8.87
C ASP A 92 23.34 21.95 -8.47
N ALA A 93 22.03 21.80 -8.19
CA ALA A 93 21.20 22.87 -7.66
C ALA A 93 21.70 23.33 -6.28
N VAL A 94 22.02 22.39 -5.39
CA VAL A 94 22.55 22.69 -4.05
C VAL A 94 23.92 23.36 -4.12
N SER A 95 24.84 22.89 -4.97
CA SER A 95 26.16 23.52 -5.11
C SER A 95 26.05 24.95 -5.62
N THR A 96 25.24 25.15 -6.67
CA THR A 96 25.01 26.48 -7.25
C THR A 96 24.40 27.44 -6.23
N ALA A 97 23.38 26.99 -5.48
CA ALA A 97 22.75 27.81 -4.44
C ALA A 97 23.72 28.15 -3.30
N LYS A 98 24.61 27.21 -2.90
CA LYS A 98 25.65 27.48 -1.89
C LYS A 98 26.65 28.52 -2.36
N ASP A 99 27.11 28.44 -3.61
CA ASP A 99 28.08 29.38 -4.15
C ASP A 99 27.48 30.80 -4.21
N GLN A 100 26.20 30.91 -4.57
CA GLN A 100 25.46 32.18 -4.61
C GLN A 100 25.21 32.79 -3.23
N SER A 101 25.20 32.02 -2.14
CA SER A 101 24.88 32.52 -0.80
C SER A 101 26.10 32.67 0.11
N LEU A 102 27.05 31.75 0.08
CA LEU A 102 28.23 31.78 0.95
C LEU A 102 29.29 32.79 0.47
N GLY A 103 29.41 32.99 -0.84
CA GLY A 103 30.31 34.01 -1.41
C GLY A 103 30.03 35.42 -0.87
N PRO A 104 28.79 35.92 -1.00
CA PRO A 104 28.38 37.22 -0.45
C PRO A 104 28.57 37.34 1.07
N PHE A 105 28.39 36.26 1.83
CA PHE A 105 28.65 36.26 3.26
C PHE A 105 30.14 36.50 3.57
N VAL A 106 31.04 35.80 2.88
CA VAL A 106 32.48 35.94 3.08
C VAL A 106 32.96 37.34 2.67
N SER A 107 32.52 37.87 1.52
CA SER A 107 32.90 39.22 1.11
C SER A 107 32.33 40.27 2.06
N GLY A 108 31.03 40.21 2.36
CA GLY A 108 30.34 41.18 3.22
C GLY A 108 30.89 41.20 4.65
N SER A 109 31.19 40.04 5.24
CA SER A 109 31.80 39.96 6.57
C SER A 109 33.22 40.53 6.60
N SER A 110 34.02 40.31 5.56
CA SER A 110 35.38 40.88 5.46
C SER A 110 35.37 42.41 5.37
N GLU A 111 34.36 43.00 4.72
CA GLU A 111 34.20 44.45 4.61
C GLU A 111 33.73 45.09 5.93
N MET A 112 33.05 44.34 6.79
CA MET A 112 32.62 44.77 8.12
C MET A 112 33.73 44.65 9.18
N LEU A 113 34.74 43.82 8.94
CA LEU A 113 35.82 43.56 9.89
C LEU A 113 36.76 44.77 9.98
N ILE A 114 37.04 45.21 11.21
CA ILE A 114 37.91 46.37 11.47
C ILE A 114 39.32 45.88 11.83
N PRO A 115 40.39 46.43 11.23
CA PRO A 115 41.76 46.07 11.60
C PRO A 115 42.03 46.23 13.10
N GLY A 116 42.55 45.17 13.72
CA GLY A 116 42.87 45.14 15.16
C GLY A 116 41.70 44.81 16.07
N SER A 117 40.51 44.49 15.54
CA SER A 117 39.43 43.89 16.34
C SER A 117 39.65 42.39 16.55
N ASP A 118 39.00 41.85 17.60
CA ASP A 118 38.93 40.43 17.93
C ASP A 118 37.63 39.78 17.40
N TRP A 119 36.98 40.40 16.41
CA TRP A 119 35.65 40.01 15.96
C TRP A 119 35.62 38.84 14.98
N GLU A 120 36.79 38.34 14.55
CA GLU A 120 36.89 37.19 13.64
C GLU A 120 36.20 35.95 14.21
N ASP A 121 36.30 35.72 15.52
CA ASP A 121 35.63 34.59 16.18
C ASP A 121 34.10 34.67 16.06
N GLU A 122 33.54 35.89 16.10
CA GLU A 122 32.11 36.14 15.94
C GLU A 122 31.67 35.88 14.49
N VAL A 123 32.48 36.31 13.50
CA VAL A 123 32.24 36.01 12.08
C VAL A 123 32.22 34.51 11.86
N GLN A 124 33.20 33.77 12.41
CA GLN A 124 33.26 32.32 12.28
C GLN A 124 32.10 31.63 12.98
N ARG A 125 31.63 32.13 14.13
CA ARG A 125 30.43 31.59 14.81
C ARG A 125 29.19 31.74 13.92
N MET A 126 28.95 32.94 13.40
CA MET A 126 27.80 33.24 12.54
C MET A 126 27.84 32.48 11.22
N ARG A 127 29.03 32.28 10.65
CA ARG A 127 29.24 31.44 9.46
C ARG A 127 28.83 29.98 9.71
N LYS A 128 29.27 29.40 10.82
CA LYS A 128 28.92 28.01 11.19
C LYS A 128 27.42 27.85 11.42
N GLU A 129 26.76 28.85 12.00
CA GLU A 129 25.30 28.86 12.15
C GLU A 129 24.59 28.89 10.79
N LEU A 130 25.04 29.76 9.87
CA LEU A 130 24.51 29.79 8.49
C LEU A 130 24.71 28.46 7.76
N GLU A 131 25.92 27.90 7.81
CA GLU A 131 26.24 26.61 7.18
C GLU A 131 25.38 25.46 7.75
N LYS A 132 25.10 25.49 9.06
CA LYS A 132 24.21 24.54 9.73
C LYS A 132 22.75 24.69 9.28
N GLU A 133 22.24 25.92 9.18
CA GLU A 133 20.88 26.20 8.69
C GLU A 133 20.72 25.78 7.23
N ILE A 134 21.70 26.11 6.38
CA ILE A 134 21.76 25.66 4.98
C ILE A 134 21.76 24.13 4.91
N ALA A 135 22.60 23.45 5.68
CA ALA A 135 22.66 21.99 5.71
C ALA A 135 21.32 21.37 6.14
N SER A 136 20.67 21.94 7.16
CA SER A 136 19.34 21.51 7.61
C SER A 136 18.27 21.68 6.51
N LEU A 137 18.28 22.80 5.79
CA LEU A 137 17.34 23.03 4.70
C LEU A 137 17.58 22.09 3.51
N ILE A 138 18.85 21.77 3.21
CA ILE A 138 19.22 20.80 2.18
C ILE A 138 18.68 19.41 2.53
N THR A 139 18.93 18.93 3.75
CA THR A 139 18.45 17.61 4.17
C THR A 139 16.92 17.54 4.16
N GLN A 140 16.24 18.56 4.69
CA GLN A 140 14.78 18.62 4.67
C GLN A 140 14.21 18.61 3.24
N THR A 141 14.77 19.42 2.34
CA THR A 141 14.32 19.48 0.94
C THR A 141 14.61 18.18 0.22
N ARG A 142 15.79 17.58 0.43
CA ARG A 142 16.20 16.30 -0.16
C ARG A 142 15.21 15.20 0.21
N THR A 143 14.95 15.01 1.51
CA THR A 143 14.03 13.96 2.01
C THR A 143 12.62 14.14 1.44
N LYS A 144 12.06 15.36 1.49
CA LYS A 144 10.73 15.65 0.92
C LYS A 144 10.64 15.33 -0.57
N ARG A 145 11.68 15.64 -1.34
CA ARG A 145 11.71 15.38 -2.78
C ARG A 145 11.86 13.89 -3.07
N MET A 146 12.73 13.18 -2.36
CA MET A 146 12.89 11.73 -2.48
C MET A 146 11.56 11.01 -2.15
N GLU A 147 10.87 11.40 -1.09
CA GLU A 147 9.52 10.88 -0.76
C GLU A 147 8.50 11.16 -1.87
N ALA A 148 8.54 12.35 -2.49
CA ALA A 148 7.65 12.68 -3.60
C ALA A 148 7.94 11.81 -4.84
N VAL A 149 9.22 11.56 -5.15
CA VAL A 149 9.65 10.65 -6.24
C VAL A 149 9.19 9.22 -5.94
N LEU A 150 9.31 8.75 -4.70
CA LEU A 150 8.80 7.43 -4.28
C LEU A 150 7.28 7.34 -4.48
N LYS A 151 6.51 8.30 -3.97
CA LYS A 151 5.04 8.32 -4.11
C LYS A 151 4.60 8.33 -5.57
N ALA A 152 5.27 9.12 -6.41
CA ALA A 152 5.00 9.12 -7.86
C ALA A 152 5.33 7.78 -8.51
N SER A 153 6.43 7.13 -8.08
CA SER A 153 6.85 5.83 -8.58
C SER A 153 5.93 4.70 -8.14
N VAL A 154 5.47 4.70 -6.88
CA VAL A 154 4.44 3.78 -6.38
C VAL A 154 3.18 3.93 -7.22
N LYS A 155 2.66 5.16 -7.35
CA LYS A 155 1.46 5.41 -8.16
C LYS A 155 1.62 4.90 -9.59
N SER A 156 2.76 5.19 -10.21
CA SER A 156 3.05 4.71 -11.57
C SER A 156 3.14 3.17 -11.66
N LEU A 157 3.66 2.50 -10.63
CA LEU A 157 3.72 1.05 -10.55
C LEU A 157 2.32 0.44 -10.34
N THR A 158 1.52 1.00 -9.43
CA THR A 158 0.13 0.54 -9.20
C THR A 158 -0.72 0.73 -10.45
N ASP A 159 -0.62 1.88 -11.12
CA ASP A 159 -1.35 2.17 -12.35
C ASP A 159 -0.96 1.21 -13.50
N ALA A 160 0.26 0.66 -13.48
CA ALA A 160 0.72 -0.32 -14.48
C ALA A 160 0.30 -1.76 -14.14
N VAL A 161 0.38 -2.16 -12.86
CA VAL A 161 0.14 -3.54 -12.44
C VAL A 161 -1.36 -3.82 -12.27
N VAL A 162 -2.10 -2.96 -11.58
CA VAL A 162 -3.51 -3.20 -11.19
C VAL A 162 -4.43 -3.51 -12.39
N PRO A 163 -4.34 -2.82 -13.55
CA PRO A 163 -5.15 -3.18 -14.71
C PRO A 163 -4.88 -4.60 -15.22
N SER A 164 -3.59 -4.98 -15.29
CA SER A 164 -3.18 -6.32 -15.71
C SER A 164 -3.71 -7.39 -14.73
N VAL A 165 -3.65 -7.11 -13.42
CA VAL A 165 -4.23 -7.98 -12.40
C VAL A 165 -5.74 -8.08 -12.58
N SER A 166 -6.45 -6.97 -12.83
CA SER A 166 -7.88 -7.00 -13.07
C SER A 166 -8.26 -7.91 -14.23
N THR A 167 -7.62 -7.73 -15.38
CA THR A 167 -7.88 -8.56 -16.57
C THR A 167 -7.65 -10.04 -16.27
N LEU A 168 -6.54 -10.35 -15.60
CA LEU A 168 -6.20 -11.71 -15.25
C LEU A 168 -7.19 -12.36 -14.29
N MET A 169 -7.68 -11.59 -13.29
CA MET A 169 -8.71 -12.03 -12.36
C MET A 169 -10.08 -12.16 -13.05
N ASP A 170 -10.40 -11.30 -14.02
CA ASP A 170 -11.64 -11.37 -14.79
C ASP A 170 -11.68 -12.61 -15.69
N ASP A 171 -10.54 -12.95 -16.31
CA ASP A 171 -10.40 -14.16 -17.11
C ASP A 171 -10.39 -15.43 -16.24
N ALA A 172 -9.79 -15.43 -15.05
CA ALA A 172 -9.76 -16.57 -14.13
C ALA A 172 -9.33 -17.89 -14.81
N LEU A 173 -8.22 -17.84 -15.56
CA LEU A 173 -7.63 -19.01 -16.23
C LEU A 173 -6.78 -19.85 -15.25
N PRO A 174 -6.55 -21.15 -15.53
CA PRO A 174 -5.76 -22.02 -14.64
C PRO A 174 -4.33 -21.54 -14.38
N ASP A 175 -3.72 -20.80 -15.31
CA ASP A 175 -2.38 -20.23 -15.23
C ASP A 175 -2.36 -18.79 -14.68
N MET A 176 -3.47 -18.32 -14.10
CA MET A 176 -3.62 -17.00 -13.48
C MET A 176 -2.49 -16.70 -12.49
N TRP A 177 -2.25 -17.56 -11.51
CA TRP A 177 -1.27 -17.27 -10.46
C TRP A 177 0.19 -17.24 -10.96
N PRO A 178 0.67 -18.20 -11.78
CA PRO A 178 1.98 -18.09 -12.43
C PRO A 178 2.15 -16.81 -13.26
N THR A 179 1.12 -16.44 -14.02
CA THR A 179 1.13 -15.23 -14.85
C THR A 179 1.19 -13.97 -13.99
N LEU A 180 0.42 -13.92 -12.90
CA LEU A 180 0.42 -12.82 -11.93
C LEU A 180 1.81 -12.60 -11.33
N ARG A 181 2.44 -13.69 -10.84
CA ARG A 181 3.79 -13.64 -10.26
C ARG A 181 4.81 -13.10 -11.25
N ASN A 182 4.71 -13.53 -12.51
CA ASN A 182 5.59 -13.05 -13.55
C ASN A 182 5.42 -11.55 -13.81
N VAL A 183 4.18 -11.09 -13.99
CA VAL A 183 3.86 -9.67 -14.21
C VAL A 183 4.33 -8.80 -13.04
N MET A 184 4.06 -9.23 -11.80
CA MET A 184 4.49 -8.50 -10.60
C MET A 184 6.01 -8.39 -10.55
N ARG A 185 6.74 -9.52 -10.67
CA ARG A 185 8.20 -9.55 -10.62
C ARG A 185 8.82 -8.62 -11.66
N THR A 186 8.47 -8.78 -12.94
CA THR A 186 9.09 -7.99 -14.02
C THR A 186 8.77 -6.50 -13.91
N THR A 187 7.55 -6.15 -13.51
CA THR A 187 7.12 -4.75 -13.42
C THR A 187 7.73 -4.07 -12.20
N MET A 188 7.77 -4.76 -11.06
CA MET A 188 8.37 -4.24 -9.83
C MET A 188 9.89 -4.09 -9.96
N GLU A 189 10.59 -5.06 -10.56
CA GLU A 189 12.04 -4.97 -10.83
C GLU A 189 12.37 -3.77 -11.73
N GLY A 190 11.68 -3.64 -12.87
CA GLY A 190 11.90 -2.51 -13.78
C GLY A 190 11.61 -1.15 -13.12
N LYS A 191 10.57 -1.06 -12.26
CA LYS A 191 10.27 0.16 -11.51
C LYS A 191 11.26 0.43 -10.39
N ARG A 192 11.81 -0.61 -9.75
CA ARG A 192 12.86 -0.50 -8.74
C ARG A 192 14.14 0.10 -9.34
N ASP A 193 14.52 -0.35 -10.52
CA ASP A 193 15.67 0.17 -11.27
C ASP A 193 15.43 1.62 -11.71
N SER A 194 14.25 1.90 -12.27
CA SER A 194 13.85 3.26 -12.65
C SER A 194 13.83 4.22 -11.46
N LEU A 195 13.41 3.77 -10.28
CA LEU A 195 13.46 4.56 -9.04
C LEU A 195 14.90 4.83 -8.63
N GLY A 196 15.79 3.83 -8.71
CA GLY A 196 17.21 4.00 -8.43
C GLY A 196 17.87 5.05 -9.33
N VAL A 197 17.56 5.03 -10.62
CA VAL A 197 18.03 6.06 -11.58
C VAL A 197 17.46 7.44 -11.24
N ALA A 198 16.16 7.54 -10.93
CA ALA A 198 15.54 8.82 -10.59
C ALA A 198 16.15 9.43 -9.31
N LEU A 199 16.50 8.59 -8.33
CA LEU A 199 17.06 9.01 -7.05
C LEU A 199 18.57 9.27 -7.10
N SER A 200 19.29 8.87 -8.14
CA SER A 200 20.76 8.99 -8.20
C SER A 200 21.24 10.44 -8.07
N SER A 201 20.45 11.40 -8.55
CA SER A 201 20.74 12.84 -8.44
C SER A 201 20.68 13.39 -7.01
N TYR A 202 20.11 12.65 -6.06
CA TYR A 202 20.01 13.03 -4.64
C TYR A 202 21.11 12.39 -3.79
N SER A 203 22.00 11.59 -4.39
CA SER A 203 23.06 10.85 -3.71
C SER A 203 22.57 10.12 -2.44
N PRO A 204 21.54 9.25 -2.54
CA PRO A 204 21.00 8.53 -1.39
C PRO A 204 22.06 7.60 -0.77
N GLU A 205 22.00 7.44 0.54
CA GLU A 205 22.77 6.39 1.20
C GLU A 205 22.25 5.01 0.78
N ALA A 206 23.11 3.98 0.82
CA ALA A 206 22.73 2.63 0.40
C ALA A 206 21.50 2.10 1.18
N GLY A 207 21.41 2.39 2.48
CA GLY A 207 20.27 2.02 3.31
C GLY A 207 19.00 2.81 2.99
N GLU A 208 19.12 4.10 2.67
CA GLU A 208 17.97 4.94 2.26
C GLU A 208 17.38 4.46 0.94
N LEU A 209 18.23 4.17 -0.05
CA LEU A 209 17.79 3.66 -1.35
C LEU A 209 17.11 2.29 -1.19
N ALA A 210 17.73 1.37 -0.45
CA ALA A 210 17.16 0.05 -0.19
C ALA A 210 15.79 0.14 0.50
N GLY A 211 15.66 0.97 1.54
CA GLY A 211 14.39 1.19 2.24
C GLY A 211 13.29 1.73 1.33
N MET A 212 13.61 2.72 0.46
CA MET A 212 12.63 3.24 -0.50
C MET A 212 12.22 2.21 -1.55
N GLN A 213 13.15 1.37 -2.01
CA GLN A 213 12.86 0.28 -2.94
C GLN A 213 12.01 -0.82 -2.29
N GLU A 214 12.21 -1.10 -1.01
CA GLU A 214 11.38 -2.01 -0.22
C GLU A 214 9.96 -1.45 -0.05
N THR A 215 9.83 -0.18 0.35
CA THR A 215 8.52 0.51 0.45
C THR A 215 7.77 0.49 -0.88
N LEU A 216 8.45 0.76 -2.00
CA LEU A 216 7.86 0.71 -3.34
C LEU A 216 7.19 -0.65 -3.63
N VAL A 217 7.87 -1.74 -3.26
CA VAL A 217 7.42 -3.11 -3.53
C VAL A 217 6.31 -3.50 -2.58
N LEU A 218 6.43 -3.13 -1.30
CA LEU A 218 5.42 -3.39 -0.28
C LEU A 218 4.08 -2.74 -0.65
N GLU A 219 4.06 -1.42 -0.91
CA GLU A 219 2.82 -0.70 -1.24
C GLU A 219 2.17 -1.23 -2.53
N ALA A 220 2.98 -1.60 -3.53
CA ALA A 220 2.47 -2.20 -4.75
C ALA A 220 1.90 -3.61 -4.52
N ARG A 221 2.52 -4.42 -3.66
CA ARG A 221 2.03 -5.76 -3.30
C ARG A 221 0.71 -5.66 -2.53
N GLU A 222 0.58 -4.71 -1.61
CA GLU A 222 -0.68 -4.43 -0.91
C GLU A 222 -1.80 -4.01 -1.87
N ALA A 223 -1.49 -3.16 -2.86
CA ALA A 223 -2.45 -2.78 -3.90
C ALA A 223 -2.92 -3.98 -4.74
N VAL A 224 -2.01 -4.88 -5.10
CA VAL A 224 -2.36 -6.13 -5.82
C VAL A 224 -3.21 -7.04 -4.94
N GLN A 225 -2.84 -7.23 -3.68
CA GLN A 225 -3.58 -8.06 -2.73
C GLN A 225 -5.01 -7.54 -2.54
N ALA A 226 -5.18 -6.22 -2.40
CA ALA A 226 -6.48 -5.59 -2.32
C ALA A 226 -7.34 -5.88 -3.57
N ARG A 227 -6.73 -5.79 -4.77
CA ARG A 227 -7.44 -6.09 -6.03
C ARG A 227 -7.83 -7.57 -6.14
N VAL A 228 -6.95 -8.48 -5.74
CA VAL A 228 -7.22 -9.92 -5.70
C VAL A 228 -8.39 -10.25 -4.76
N LEU A 229 -8.39 -9.65 -3.57
CA LEU A 229 -9.46 -9.83 -2.58
C LEU A 229 -10.81 -9.28 -3.08
N GLU A 230 -10.80 -8.13 -3.75
CA GLU A 230 -12.01 -7.59 -4.38
C GLU A 230 -12.56 -8.54 -5.46
N ALA A 231 -11.68 -9.13 -6.27
CA ALA A 231 -12.07 -10.11 -7.28
C ALA A 231 -12.62 -11.41 -6.66
N SER A 232 -12.04 -11.90 -5.56
CA SER A 232 -12.54 -13.10 -4.87
C SER A 232 -13.95 -12.91 -4.31
N ASN A 233 -14.26 -11.71 -3.80
CA ASN A 233 -15.59 -11.36 -3.31
C ASN A 233 -16.68 -11.38 -4.40
N SER A 234 -16.29 -11.30 -5.68
CA SER A 234 -17.19 -11.31 -6.84
C SER A 234 -17.07 -12.60 -7.68
N VAL A 235 -16.54 -13.69 -7.11
CA VAL A 235 -16.26 -14.94 -7.82
C VAL A 235 -17.50 -15.60 -8.45
N VAL A 236 -18.69 -15.50 -7.84
CA VAL A 236 -19.93 -16.12 -8.37
C VAL A 236 -20.28 -15.60 -9.77
N LEU A 237 -20.01 -14.31 -10.04
CA LEU A 237 -20.20 -13.75 -11.38
C LEU A 237 -19.33 -14.47 -12.42
N ARG A 238 -18.07 -14.75 -12.07
CA ARG A 238 -17.10 -15.44 -12.94
C ARG A 238 -17.45 -16.90 -13.11
N MET A 239 -17.87 -17.57 -12.03
CA MET A 239 -18.40 -18.94 -12.08
C MET A 239 -19.57 -19.03 -13.07
N ARG A 240 -20.51 -18.07 -13.02
CA ARG A 240 -21.64 -18.01 -13.93
C ARG A 240 -21.22 -17.75 -15.37
N GLU A 241 -20.30 -16.83 -15.61
CA GLU A 241 -19.81 -16.54 -16.97
C GLU A 241 -19.13 -17.78 -17.58
N ARG A 242 -18.32 -18.50 -16.80
CA ARG A 242 -17.71 -19.76 -17.23
C ARG A 242 -18.73 -20.87 -17.46
N PHE A 243 -19.71 -21.02 -16.57
CA PHE A 243 -20.82 -21.94 -16.79
C PHE A 243 -21.57 -21.63 -18.09
N ASN A 244 -21.93 -20.36 -18.31
CA ASN A 244 -22.68 -19.93 -19.49
C ASN A 244 -21.92 -20.17 -20.80
N GLN A 245 -20.59 -19.96 -20.79
CA GLN A 245 -19.74 -20.27 -21.94
C GLN A 245 -19.77 -21.76 -22.30
N VAL A 246 -19.83 -22.65 -21.31
CA VAL A 246 -19.88 -24.10 -21.55
C VAL A 246 -21.29 -24.58 -21.88
N PHE A 247 -22.30 -24.07 -21.16
CA PHE A 247 -23.67 -24.55 -21.21
C PHE A 247 -24.44 -23.97 -22.39
N HIS A 248 -24.38 -22.65 -22.59
CA HIS A 248 -25.19 -21.96 -23.60
C HIS A 248 -24.49 -21.80 -24.94
N LYS A 249 -23.17 -22.04 -25.05
CA LYS A 249 -22.46 -21.92 -26.33
C LYS A 249 -22.01 -23.29 -26.84
N ASP A 250 -21.98 -23.45 -28.15
CA ASP A 250 -21.39 -24.59 -28.84
C ASP A 250 -19.86 -24.43 -28.97
N GLU A 251 -19.20 -25.38 -29.63
CA GLU A 251 -17.75 -25.37 -29.85
C GLU A 251 -17.26 -24.17 -30.68
N ASN A 252 -18.17 -23.56 -31.45
CA ASN A 252 -17.89 -22.38 -32.29
C ASN A 252 -18.21 -21.07 -31.56
N GLY A 253 -18.64 -21.13 -30.29
CA GLY A 253 -19.04 -19.96 -29.51
C GLY A 253 -20.43 -19.41 -29.86
N LEU A 254 -21.21 -20.13 -30.67
CA LEU A 254 -22.57 -19.76 -31.05
C LEU A 254 -23.58 -20.24 -30.00
N PRO A 255 -24.72 -19.56 -29.83
CA PRO A 255 -25.78 -20.03 -28.93
C PRO A 255 -26.22 -21.45 -29.28
N ARG A 256 -26.20 -22.34 -28.28
CA ARG A 256 -26.56 -23.74 -28.39
C ARG A 256 -28.07 -23.91 -28.56
N THR A 257 -28.47 -24.78 -29.47
CA THR A 257 -29.85 -25.26 -29.60
C THR A 257 -30.08 -26.48 -28.72
N TRP A 258 -31.28 -26.58 -28.13
CA TRP A 258 -31.64 -27.66 -27.19
C TRP A 258 -32.47 -28.73 -27.89
N ASP A 259 -31.83 -29.50 -28.76
CA ASP A 259 -32.41 -30.61 -29.50
C ASP A 259 -32.34 -31.93 -28.70
N VAL A 260 -33.16 -32.92 -29.08
CA VAL A 260 -33.38 -34.16 -28.31
C VAL A 260 -32.11 -35.00 -28.12
N ASN A 261 -31.11 -34.84 -28.99
CA ASN A 261 -29.85 -35.58 -28.93
C ASN A 261 -28.80 -34.93 -28.00
N VAL A 262 -29.10 -33.74 -27.46
CA VAL A 262 -28.15 -33.00 -26.61
C VAL A 262 -28.20 -33.53 -25.19
N ASP A 263 -27.06 -34.01 -24.68
CA ASP A 263 -26.92 -34.44 -23.28
C ASP A 263 -26.80 -33.22 -22.35
N ILE A 264 -27.95 -32.68 -21.93
CA ILE A 264 -28.01 -31.55 -21.00
C ILE A 264 -27.33 -31.90 -19.68
N ALA A 265 -27.45 -33.14 -19.20
CA ALA A 265 -26.88 -33.56 -17.92
C ALA A 265 -25.35 -33.56 -17.96
N GLY A 266 -24.77 -34.12 -19.03
CA GLY A 266 -23.32 -34.10 -19.27
C GLY A 266 -22.76 -32.70 -19.45
N ILE A 267 -23.43 -31.84 -20.23
CA ILE A 267 -23.01 -30.45 -20.45
C ILE A 267 -23.11 -29.64 -19.15
N SER A 268 -24.19 -29.82 -18.38
CA SER A 268 -24.36 -29.19 -17.07
C SER A 268 -23.28 -29.63 -16.10
N LYS A 269 -22.98 -30.94 -16.01
CA LYS A 269 -21.88 -31.46 -15.18
C LYS A 269 -20.55 -30.82 -15.56
N LYS A 270 -20.25 -30.73 -16.86
CA LYS A 270 -19.03 -30.07 -17.37
C LYS A 270 -19.00 -28.59 -16.98
N GLY A 271 -20.09 -27.85 -17.20
CA GLY A 271 -20.17 -26.43 -16.85
C GLY A 271 -20.00 -26.18 -15.36
N LYS A 272 -20.59 -27.01 -14.50
CA LYS A 272 -20.42 -26.93 -13.05
C LYS A 272 -18.98 -27.23 -12.63
N LEU A 273 -18.33 -28.21 -13.26
CA LEU A 273 -16.93 -28.53 -12.97
C LEU A 273 -16.00 -27.37 -13.30
N GLU A 274 -16.17 -26.73 -14.45
CA GLU A 274 -15.41 -25.53 -14.85
C GLU A 274 -15.67 -24.36 -13.88
N ALA A 275 -16.93 -24.16 -13.46
CA ALA A 275 -17.25 -23.17 -12.43
C ALA A 275 -16.61 -23.50 -11.06
N ALA A 276 -16.52 -24.77 -10.68
CA ALA A 276 -15.85 -25.20 -9.45
C ALA A 276 -14.34 -24.93 -9.49
N GLN A 277 -13.71 -25.08 -10.65
CA GLN A 277 -12.31 -24.72 -10.85
C GLN A 277 -12.07 -23.22 -10.67
N VAL A 278 -12.97 -22.37 -11.19
CA VAL A 278 -12.91 -20.92 -10.93
C VAL A 278 -13.01 -20.62 -9.45
N LEU A 279 -13.96 -21.24 -8.74
CA LEU A 279 -14.09 -21.06 -7.29
C LEU A 279 -12.81 -21.50 -6.55
N ALA A 280 -12.17 -22.58 -6.99
CA ALA A 280 -10.92 -23.06 -6.42
C ALA A 280 -9.75 -22.08 -6.64
N LEU A 281 -9.67 -21.44 -7.81
CA LEU A 281 -8.66 -20.42 -8.08
C LEU A 281 -8.75 -19.22 -7.13
N PHE A 282 -9.95 -18.88 -6.64
CA PHE A 282 -10.18 -17.78 -5.71
C PHE A 282 -10.29 -18.22 -4.24
N ALA A 283 -10.12 -19.51 -3.93
CA ALA A 283 -10.15 -19.99 -2.55
C ALA A 283 -8.84 -19.71 -1.81
N VAL A 284 -7.71 -19.84 -2.51
CA VAL A 284 -6.36 -19.68 -1.96
C VAL A 284 -5.54 -18.76 -2.85
N SER A 285 -4.93 -17.73 -2.26
CA SER A 285 -4.00 -16.83 -2.91
C SER A 285 -2.66 -17.53 -3.14
N MET A 286 -2.17 -17.49 -4.39
CA MET A 286 -0.81 -17.93 -4.73
C MET A 286 0.00 -16.76 -5.31
N MET A 287 -0.05 -15.62 -4.63
CA MET A 287 0.72 -14.43 -5.00
C MET A 287 2.23 -14.61 -4.82
N ASP A 288 2.65 -15.42 -3.85
CA ASP A 288 4.05 -15.76 -3.64
C ASP A 288 4.35 -17.18 -4.14
N GLU A 289 5.63 -17.53 -4.24
CA GLU A 289 6.00 -18.91 -4.53
C GLU A 289 5.52 -19.82 -3.40
N PRO A 290 4.89 -20.96 -3.74
CA PRO A 290 4.45 -21.90 -2.73
C PRO A 290 5.67 -22.45 -1.97
N GLU A 291 5.65 -22.38 -0.64
CA GLU A 291 6.56 -23.20 0.17
C GLU A 291 6.27 -24.69 -0.08
N ASP A 292 7.28 -25.56 0.11
CA ASP A 292 7.17 -27.01 -0.06
C ASP A 292 5.97 -27.58 0.72
N GLY A 293 4.82 -27.75 0.06
CA GLY A 293 3.56 -28.20 0.67
C GLY A 293 2.30 -27.45 0.21
N ALA A 294 2.39 -26.19 -0.23
CA ALA A 294 1.22 -25.41 -0.66
C ALA A 294 0.62 -25.87 -2.00
N GLU A 295 1.41 -26.50 -2.87
CA GLU A 295 0.91 -27.16 -4.09
C GLU A 295 -0.01 -28.34 -3.78
N ASN A 296 0.30 -29.10 -2.72
CA ASN A 296 -0.55 -30.21 -2.27
C ASN A 296 -1.86 -29.69 -1.65
N ALA A 297 -1.82 -28.57 -0.94
CA ALA A 297 -2.99 -27.97 -0.33
C ALA A 297 -3.96 -27.40 -1.38
N THR A 298 -3.44 -26.69 -2.40
CA THR A 298 -4.27 -26.16 -3.51
C THR A 298 -4.86 -27.26 -4.38
N SER A 299 -4.13 -28.34 -4.64
CA SER A 299 -4.70 -29.52 -5.32
C SER A 299 -5.83 -30.17 -4.50
N THR A 300 -5.70 -30.19 -3.16
CA THR A 300 -6.74 -30.66 -2.25
C THR A 300 -7.98 -29.78 -2.35
N VAL A 301 -7.85 -28.45 -2.24
CA VAL A 301 -8.96 -27.50 -2.39
C VAL A 301 -9.68 -27.66 -3.74
N CYS A 302 -8.90 -27.80 -4.84
CA CYS A 302 -9.46 -28.04 -6.17
C CYS A 302 -10.28 -29.34 -6.21
N SER A 303 -9.76 -30.43 -5.64
CA SER A 303 -10.48 -31.72 -5.60
C SER A 303 -11.75 -31.65 -4.75
N THR A 304 -11.71 -30.97 -3.61
CA THR A 304 -12.85 -30.80 -2.70
C THR A 304 -13.97 -29.98 -3.36
N LEU A 305 -13.62 -28.89 -4.06
CA LEU A 305 -14.59 -28.06 -4.76
C LEU A 305 -15.12 -28.74 -6.02
N ALA A 306 -14.29 -29.48 -6.76
CA ALA A 306 -14.75 -30.27 -7.90
C ALA A 306 -15.77 -31.34 -7.50
N ALA A 307 -15.63 -31.92 -6.29
CA ALA A 307 -16.60 -32.86 -5.75
C ALA A 307 -18.00 -32.25 -5.52
N LEU A 308 -18.14 -30.92 -5.42
CA LEU A 308 -19.44 -30.25 -5.37
C LEU A 308 -20.20 -30.31 -6.70
N ALA A 309 -19.49 -30.50 -7.82
CA ALA A 309 -20.08 -30.63 -9.15
C ALA A 309 -20.58 -32.05 -9.45
N GLU A 310 -20.27 -33.04 -8.60
CA GLU A 310 -20.72 -34.42 -8.76
C GLU A 310 -22.09 -34.62 -8.12
N PRO A 311 -23.04 -35.32 -8.78
CA PRO A 311 -24.28 -35.73 -8.13
C PRO A 311 -23.98 -36.73 -7.00
N ALA A 312 -24.67 -36.62 -5.86
CA ALA A 312 -24.58 -37.62 -4.78
C ALA A 312 -24.87 -39.01 -5.35
N GLN A 313 -23.87 -39.90 -5.35
CA GLN A 313 -24.07 -41.30 -5.70
C GLN A 313 -24.97 -41.94 -4.64
N THR A 314 -26.28 -42.01 -4.90
CA THR A 314 -27.13 -42.99 -4.21
C THR A 314 -26.76 -44.36 -4.75
N GLN A 315 -25.97 -45.13 -3.99
CA GLN A 315 -25.84 -46.57 -4.18
C GLN A 315 -27.23 -47.20 -4.00
N GLY A 316 -27.86 -47.53 -5.12
CA GLY A 316 -29.18 -48.14 -5.18
C GLY A 316 -29.52 -48.52 -6.61
N ASP A 317 -29.18 -49.75 -6.97
CA ASP A 317 -29.50 -50.41 -8.22
C ASP A 317 -31.01 -50.37 -8.50
N VAL A 318 -31.47 -49.53 -9.43
CA VAL A 318 -32.75 -49.73 -10.13
C VAL A 318 -32.68 -49.05 -11.51
N SER A 319 -32.62 -49.86 -12.55
CA SER A 319 -33.00 -49.47 -13.90
C SER A 319 -34.51 -49.15 -13.94
N ASP A 320 -34.90 -47.93 -13.52
CA ASP A 320 -36.19 -47.28 -13.91
C ASP A 320 -36.38 -45.84 -13.39
N THR A 321 -35.36 -45.17 -12.86
CA THR A 321 -35.47 -43.82 -12.27
C THR A 321 -34.90 -42.69 -13.12
N LEU A 322 -35.16 -42.70 -14.44
CA LEU A 322 -34.81 -41.57 -15.33
C LEU A 322 -35.61 -40.27 -15.07
N TRP A 323 -36.39 -40.21 -13.98
CA TRP A 323 -37.24 -39.07 -13.62
C TRP A 323 -37.26 -38.75 -12.11
N GLY A 324 -36.37 -39.35 -11.31
CA GLY A 324 -36.43 -39.26 -9.84
C GLY A 324 -35.94 -37.95 -9.22
N TRP A 325 -35.28 -37.08 -9.99
CA TRP A 325 -34.68 -35.82 -9.50
C TRP A 325 -35.45 -34.55 -9.93
N TRP A 326 -36.62 -34.68 -10.58
CA TRP A 326 -37.39 -33.52 -11.08
C TRP A 326 -38.73 -33.34 -10.37
N PRO A 327 -39.01 -32.18 -9.74
CA PRO A 327 -40.28 -31.94 -9.05
C PRO A 327 -41.35 -31.43 -10.02
N LEU A 328 -41.65 -32.13 -11.11
CA LEU A 328 -42.76 -31.74 -12.01
C LEU A 328 -43.45 -32.94 -12.67
N ARG A 329 -44.08 -33.80 -11.87
CA ARG A 329 -45.28 -34.56 -12.30
C ARG A 329 -46.27 -34.66 -11.14
N GLY A 330 -47.04 -33.60 -10.96
CA GLY A 330 -48.06 -33.54 -9.91
C GLY A 330 -49.08 -32.41 -10.04
N CYS A 331 -49.19 -31.72 -11.17
CA CYS A 331 -50.28 -30.77 -11.39
C CYS A 331 -51.41 -31.45 -12.18
N ALA A 332 -52.06 -32.42 -11.53
CA ALA A 332 -53.41 -32.81 -11.94
C ALA A 332 -54.35 -31.70 -11.45
N TRP A 333 -54.95 -30.98 -12.40
CA TRP A 333 -56.08 -30.10 -12.14
C TRP A 333 -57.14 -30.81 -11.29
N ARG A 334 -57.33 -30.36 -10.05
CA ARG A 334 -58.56 -30.61 -9.29
C ARG A 334 -58.84 -29.40 -8.41
N ALA A 335 -60.05 -28.88 -8.59
CA ALA A 335 -60.54 -27.66 -8.00
C ALA A 335 -60.69 -27.73 -6.47
N GLY A 336 -60.40 -26.61 -5.81
CA GLY A 336 -60.96 -26.22 -4.51
C GLY A 336 -60.12 -26.61 -3.28
N GLY A 337 -59.60 -25.60 -2.57
CA GLY A 337 -59.10 -25.76 -1.20
C GLY A 337 -57.88 -24.89 -0.88
N ASP A 338 -58.14 -23.76 -0.24
CA ASP A 338 -57.18 -22.81 0.31
C ASP A 338 -56.47 -23.40 1.53
N THR A 339 -55.12 -23.43 1.57
CA THR A 339 -54.29 -22.87 2.65
C THR A 339 -52.79 -23.09 2.43
N ARG A 340 -52.04 -22.06 2.81
CA ARG A 340 -50.60 -21.81 2.77
C ARG A 340 -49.76 -22.92 3.41
N ASP A 341 -48.68 -23.33 2.73
CA ASP A 341 -47.39 -23.52 3.40
C ASP A 341 -46.25 -23.18 2.43
N GLY A 342 -45.31 -22.38 2.91
CA GLY A 342 -44.20 -21.83 2.13
C GLY A 342 -42.93 -22.60 2.46
N THR A 343 -42.56 -23.55 1.62
CA THR A 343 -41.24 -24.18 1.64
C THR A 343 -40.42 -23.54 0.52
N GLU A 344 -39.37 -22.80 0.88
CA GLU A 344 -38.46 -22.23 -0.12
C GLU A 344 -37.61 -23.35 -0.75
N PRO A 345 -37.18 -23.21 -2.03
CA PRO A 345 -36.42 -24.25 -2.73
C PRO A 345 -35.11 -24.68 -2.04
N GLY A 346 -34.59 -23.88 -1.10
CA GLY A 346 -33.37 -24.16 -0.35
C GLY A 346 -33.48 -25.33 0.64
N ASP A 347 -34.66 -25.57 1.23
CA ASP A 347 -34.83 -26.59 2.29
C ASP A 347 -34.78 -28.04 1.76
N VAL A 348 -35.10 -28.22 0.48
CA VAL A 348 -35.08 -29.52 -0.21
C VAL A 348 -33.63 -29.96 -0.50
N ILE A 349 -32.70 -29.02 -0.60
CA ILE A 349 -31.29 -29.30 -0.90
C ILE A 349 -30.59 -29.85 0.35
N ASP A 350 -30.85 -29.30 1.54
CA ASP A 350 -30.16 -29.71 2.78
C ASP A 350 -30.46 -31.16 3.21
N THR A 351 -31.66 -31.68 2.87
CA THR A 351 -32.05 -33.07 3.14
C THR A 351 -31.43 -34.08 2.18
N LEU A 352 -31.13 -33.70 0.93
CA LEU A 352 -30.57 -34.58 -0.10
C LEU A 352 -29.05 -34.81 0.03
N TRP A 353 -28.33 -33.89 0.67
CA TRP A 353 -26.87 -33.99 0.86
C TRP A 353 -26.45 -34.48 2.26
N GLY A 354 -27.41 -34.81 3.13
CA GLY A 354 -27.15 -35.37 4.45
C GLY A 354 -26.50 -34.39 5.44
N TRP A 355 -26.90 -33.12 5.43
CA TRP A 355 -26.33 -32.08 6.31
C TRP A 355 -27.34 -31.64 7.38
N PRO A 356 -26.94 -31.37 8.64
CA PRO A 356 -27.88 -30.96 9.69
C PRO A 356 -28.19 -29.46 9.59
N LEU A 357 -29.50 -29.11 9.59
CA LEU A 357 -29.98 -27.74 9.83
C LEU A 357 -29.65 -27.31 11.27
N ARG A 358 -29.11 -26.11 11.44
CA ARG A 358 -28.96 -25.48 12.76
C ARG A 358 -29.66 -24.13 12.76
N ASP A 359 -30.91 -24.13 13.20
CA ASP A 359 -31.64 -22.91 13.53
C ASP A 359 -31.09 -22.29 14.82
N ALA A 360 -30.54 -21.09 14.72
CA ALA A 360 -30.25 -20.23 15.85
C ALA A 360 -31.36 -19.17 15.98
N ARG A 361 -32.39 -19.47 16.77
CA ARG A 361 -33.29 -18.45 17.34
C ARG A 361 -33.41 -18.67 18.85
N GLY A 362 -32.65 -17.90 19.61
CA GLY A 362 -32.79 -17.77 21.07
C GLY A 362 -32.79 -16.29 21.44
N GLY A 363 -33.95 -15.77 21.83
CA GLY A 363 -34.09 -14.46 22.48
C GLY A 363 -33.91 -14.56 24.01
N PRO A 364 -33.79 -13.42 24.72
CA PRO A 364 -33.18 -13.34 26.05
C PRO A 364 -34.16 -13.24 27.24
N GLY A 365 -33.63 -13.48 28.45
CA GLY A 365 -34.27 -13.26 29.78
C GLY A 365 -34.73 -14.57 30.42
N ASP A 366 -34.42 -14.93 31.67
CA ASP A 366 -34.29 -14.12 32.88
C ASP A 366 -33.46 -14.84 33.97
N ALA A 367 -32.95 -14.06 34.92
CA ALA A 367 -31.99 -14.44 35.97
C ALA A 367 -32.60 -15.20 37.17
N ARG A 368 -31.78 -16.03 37.86
CA ARG A 368 -31.51 -15.92 39.32
C ARG A 368 -30.54 -16.99 39.88
N ASP A 369 -29.63 -16.48 40.71
CA ASP A 369 -29.00 -17.02 41.94
C ASP A 369 -28.09 -18.26 41.93
N GLY A 370 -26.78 -17.99 42.07
CA GLY A 370 -26.03 -18.26 43.32
C GLY A 370 -25.25 -19.58 43.46
N ALA A 371 -23.91 -19.52 43.34
CA ALA A 371 -22.90 -20.03 44.30
C ALA A 371 -21.52 -20.32 43.62
N GLU A 372 -20.47 -19.68 44.13
CA GLU A 372 -19.03 -19.94 43.92
C GLU A 372 -18.48 -20.94 44.97
N PRO A 373 -17.17 -21.32 45.00
CA PRO A 373 -16.21 -21.65 43.92
C PRO A 373 -15.38 -22.93 44.25
N GLY A 374 -14.50 -23.39 43.34
CA GLY A 374 -13.52 -24.45 43.65
C GLY A 374 -12.57 -24.88 42.53
N ASP A 375 -11.46 -24.15 42.42
CA ASP A 375 -10.05 -24.52 42.16
C ASP A 375 -9.60 -25.74 41.30
N VAL A 376 -8.39 -25.54 40.74
CA VAL A 376 -7.33 -26.47 40.30
C VAL A 376 -7.13 -26.69 38.79
N SER A 377 -6.05 -26.05 38.32
CA SER A 377 -5.29 -26.26 37.09
C SER A 377 -4.98 -27.71 36.74
N ARG A 378 -5.01 -28.04 35.44
CA ARG A 378 -4.18 -29.12 34.88
C ARG A 378 -3.91 -28.89 33.39
N GLU A 379 -2.67 -28.55 33.08
CA GLU A 379 -2.08 -28.68 31.75
C GLU A 379 -2.13 -30.15 31.30
N SER A 380 -2.46 -30.38 30.03
CA SER A 380 -2.04 -31.59 29.32
C SER A 380 -1.69 -31.24 27.88
N SER A 381 -0.38 -31.29 27.61
CA SER A 381 0.17 -31.57 26.29
C SER A 381 -0.51 -32.78 25.66
N GLY A 382 -0.72 -32.75 24.35
CA GLY A 382 -1.30 -33.86 23.61
C GLY A 382 -1.30 -33.63 22.10
N ASP A 383 -0.18 -34.00 21.50
CA ASP A 383 -0.06 -34.71 20.22
C ASP A 383 -0.45 -34.04 18.89
N SER A 384 0.62 -33.60 18.22
CA SER A 384 0.80 -33.69 16.76
C SER A 384 0.57 -35.15 16.29
N ALA A 385 -0.62 -35.46 15.78
CA ALA A 385 -0.88 -36.69 15.02
C ALA A 385 -2.24 -36.67 14.30
N THR A 386 -2.35 -36.03 13.13
CA THR A 386 -3.47 -36.29 12.20
C THR A 386 -3.07 -36.11 10.72
N LEU A 387 -2.15 -36.94 10.23
CA LEU A 387 -2.05 -37.24 8.79
C LEU A 387 -2.73 -38.59 8.55
N GLY A 388 -3.81 -38.61 7.76
CA GLY A 388 -4.28 -39.85 7.12
C GLY A 388 -5.74 -40.30 7.35
N ARG A 389 -6.70 -39.43 7.69
CA ARG A 389 -8.12 -39.77 7.57
C ARG A 389 -8.76 -38.88 6.50
N SER A 390 -9.20 -39.48 5.39
CA SER A 390 -10.00 -38.79 4.35
C SER A 390 -11.26 -38.23 5.01
N LEU A 391 -11.26 -36.93 5.27
CA LEU A 391 -12.38 -36.21 5.87
C LEU A 391 -13.58 -36.26 4.92
N SER A 392 -14.79 -36.40 5.45
CA SER A 392 -16.01 -36.31 4.63
C SER A 392 -16.16 -34.90 4.05
N LEU A 393 -16.77 -34.77 2.87
CA LEU A 393 -17.01 -33.47 2.22
C LEU A 393 -17.68 -32.47 3.18
N GLY A 394 -18.66 -32.94 3.96
CA GLY A 394 -19.34 -32.16 4.99
C GLY A 394 -18.40 -31.62 6.08
N SER A 395 -17.42 -32.43 6.51
CA SER A 395 -16.43 -32.04 7.52
C SER A 395 -15.36 -31.09 6.99
N GLN A 396 -14.93 -31.22 5.73
CA GLN A 396 -13.94 -30.32 5.13
C GLN A 396 -14.45 -28.88 5.03
N PHE A 397 -15.72 -28.71 4.66
CA PHE A 397 -16.36 -27.39 4.57
C PHE A 397 -16.87 -26.86 5.93
N ALA A 398 -16.84 -27.67 7.00
CA ALA A 398 -17.14 -27.22 8.36
C ALA A 398 -15.90 -26.66 9.09
N MET A 399 -14.73 -26.74 8.46
CA MET A 399 -13.48 -26.19 9.00
C MET A 399 -13.43 -24.68 8.83
N ALA A 400 -12.76 -24.00 9.77
CA ALA A 400 -12.52 -22.56 9.71
C ALA A 400 -11.54 -22.20 8.58
N THR A 401 -10.53 -23.04 8.37
CA THR A 401 -9.48 -22.90 7.34
C THR A 401 -9.35 -24.18 6.50
N TRP A 402 -8.78 -24.06 5.32
CA TRP A 402 -8.51 -25.21 4.46
C TRP A 402 -7.40 -26.08 5.09
N PRO A 403 -7.51 -27.43 5.04
CA PRO A 403 -6.46 -28.31 5.54
C PRO A 403 -5.11 -28.03 4.86
N GLY A 404 -4.08 -27.71 5.64
CA GLY A 404 -2.73 -27.47 5.13
C GLY A 404 -2.53 -26.12 4.41
N VAL A 405 -3.48 -25.19 4.52
CA VAL A 405 -3.38 -23.83 3.99
C VAL A 405 -3.28 -22.84 5.15
N ASP A 406 -2.32 -21.92 5.07
CA ASP A 406 -2.17 -20.84 6.05
C ASP A 406 -3.31 -19.81 5.93
N GLU A 407 -3.68 -19.19 7.05
CA GLU A 407 -4.75 -18.19 7.09
C GLU A 407 -4.40 -16.94 6.26
N SER A 408 -3.13 -16.55 6.20
CA SER A 408 -2.66 -15.37 5.46
C SER A 408 -2.85 -15.46 3.95
N VAL A 409 -2.90 -16.68 3.40
CA VAL A 409 -3.12 -16.93 1.97
C VAL A 409 -4.55 -17.38 1.66
N THR A 410 -5.40 -17.55 2.67
CA THR A 410 -6.80 -17.95 2.46
C THR A 410 -7.64 -16.75 2.01
N LEU A 411 -8.17 -16.79 0.78
CA LEU A 411 -9.04 -15.72 0.24
C LEU A 411 -10.51 -15.97 0.54
N LEU A 412 -10.94 -17.23 0.45
CA LEU A 412 -12.30 -17.65 0.77
C LEU A 412 -12.24 -18.86 1.70
N SER A 413 -12.91 -18.77 2.85
CA SER A 413 -13.01 -19.88 3.78
C SER A 413 -13.83 -21.04 3.19
N PRO A 414 -13.64 -22.28 3.67
CA PRO A 414 -14.43 -23.43 3.20
C PRO A 414 -15.93 -23.18 3.31
N ALA A 415 -16.40 -22.63 4.44
CA ALA A 415 -17.81 -22.29 4.64
C ALA A 415 -18.32 -21.26 3.62
N ARG A 416 -17.50 -20.24 3.29
CA ARG A 416 -17.87 -19.23 2.29
C ARG A 416 -17.92 -19.82 0.88
N CYS A 417 -16.98 -20.68 0.50
CA CYS A 417 -17.02 -21.37 -0.79
C CYS A 417 -18.28 -22.24 -0.92
N ARG A 418 -18.69 -22.93 0.15
CA ARG A 418 -19.95 -23.70 0.16
C ARG A 418 -21.18 -22.82 -0.06
N GLU A 419 -21.25 -21.67 0.61
CA GLU A 419 -22.35 -20.71 0.45
C GLU A 419 -22.41 -20.15 -0.98
N LEU A 420 -21.28 -19.69 -1.51
CA LEU A 420 -21.17 -19.17 -2.88
C LEU A 420 -21.54 -20.23 -3.91
N TRP A 421 -21.13 -21.49 -3.69
CA TRP A 421 -21.52 -22.62 -4.54
C TRP A 421 -23.03 -22.84 -4.53
N ARG A 422 -23.69 -22.82 -3.37
CA ARG A 422 -25.15 -22.97 -3.29
C ARG A 422 -25.88 -21.85 -4.03
N SER A 423 -25.43 -20.61 -3.89
CA SER A 423 -25.97 -19.47 -4.63
C SER A 423 -25.86 -19.71 -6.13
N PHE A 424 -24.65 -20.03 -6.61
CA PHE A 424 -24.38 -20.34 -8.01
C PHE A 424 -25.24 -21.51 -8.53
N ASP A 425 -25.31 -22.61 -7.78
CA ASP A 425 -26.03 -23.82 -8.19
C ASP A 425 -27.53 -23.53 -8.32
N SER A 426 -28.11 -22.78 -7.38
CA SER A 426 -29.52 -22.39 -7.43
C SER A 426 -29.86 -21.52 -8.65
N GLU A 427 -28.98 -20.59 -9.03
CA GLU A 427 -29.16 -19.73 -10.21
C GLU A 427 -29.09 -20.57 -11.50
N VAL A 428 -28.09 -21.43 -11.60
CA VAL A 428 -27.85 -22.25 -12.79
C VAL A 428 -28.90 -23.35 -12.96
N MET A 429 -29.49 -23.84 -11.88
CA MET A 429 -30.64 -24.78 -11.94
C MET A 429 -31.79 -24.23 -12.78
N VAL A 430 -32.01 -22.92 -12.76
CA VAL A 430 -33.05 -22.27 -13.58
C VAL A 430 -32.75 -22.45 -15.07
N TYR A 431 -31.51 -22.22 -15.49
CA TYR A 431 -31.08 -22.37 -16.89
C TYR A 431 -31.19 -23.81 -17.37
N ILE A 432 -30.79 -24.76 -16.52
CA ILE A 432 -30.87 -26.19 -16.83
C ILE A 432 -32.33 -26.62 -16.99
N THR A 433 -33.21 -26.15 -16.11
CA THR A 433 -34.66 -26.47 -16.18
C THR A 433 -35.30 -25.92 -17.45
N GLN A 434 -34.93 -24.71 -17.86
CA GLN A 434 -35.40 -24.13 -19.12
C GLN A 434 -34.92 -24.92 -20.35
N ALA A 435 -33.66 -25.36 -20.35
CA ALA A 435 -33.09 -26.18 -21.43
C ALA A 435 -33.83 -27.51 -21.57
N VAL A 436 -34.12 -28.20 -20.45
CA VAL A 436 -34.89 -29.46 -20.46
C VAL A 436 -36.32 -29.21 -20.97
N ALA A 437 -36.98 -28.14 -20.52
CA ALA A 437 -38.32 -27.80 -21.00
C ALA A 437 -38.34 -27.50 -22.51
N ALA A 438 -37.27 -26.90 -23.05
CA ALA A 438 -37.14 -26.63 -24.48
C ALA A 438 -37.02 -27.91 -25.32
N GLN A 439 -36.33 -28.95 -24.82
CA GLN A 439 -36.25 -30.27 -25.49
C GLN A 439 -37.60 -30.99 -25.56
N VAL A 440 -38.44 -30.84 -24.53
CA VAL A 440 -39.74 -31.54 -24.43
C VAL A 440 -40.82 -30.85 -25.29
N LYS A 441 -40.61 -29.58 -25.67
CA LYS A 441 -41.57 -28.84 -26.49
C LYS A 441 -41.52 -29.39 -27.93
N PRO A 442 -42.61 -29.95 -28.48
CA PRO A 442 -42.59 -30.45 -29.85
C PRO A 442 -42.32 -29.27 -30.79
N SER A 443 -41.31 -29.40 -31.64
CA SER A 443 -41.20 -28.58 -32.85
C SER A 443 -42.49 -28.77 -33.64
N LEU A 444 -43.34 -27.74 -33.64
CA LEU A 444 -44.60 -27.70 -34.39
C LEU A 444 -44.36 -27.81 -35.90
#